data_AF-A0ABC8RQD2-F1
#
_entry.id   AF-A0ABC8RQD2-F1
#
_cell.length_a   1.000
_cell.length_b   1.000
_cell.length_c   1.000
_cell.angle_alpha   90.00
_cell.angle_beta   90.00
_cell.angle_gamma   90.00
#
_symmetry.space_group_name_H-M   'P 1'
#
loop_
_entity.id
_entity.type
_entity.pdbx_description
1 polymer ?
#
loop_
_entity_poly.entity_id
_entity_poly.type
_entity_poly.pdbx_seq_one_letter_code
_entity_poly.pdbx_strand_id
1 'polypeptide(L)'
;MANLSFESDPILKECYIPSYILVPDSDSEPLRDVPECPVLVFINSKSGGQLGGDLLVTYRSLLNKKQVFDLGDEAPDAVLHRLYLHLEKLKLNGDEFVSKFQEKLRIIVAGGDGTAGWLLGVVSDLKLSHPPPIATMPLGTGNNLPFAFGWGKKNPGTDHSSVLSFLGQVRKAKEMKIDSWHILMRMRAPKDGSCEPIAPLELPHSLHAFHRVSSTDVLNMEGCHTFRGGFWNYFSMGMDAQVSYAFHSERKLHPERFKHQLVNQRTYAKLGCTQGWFCASLFHPSSRNIAQLANVKIMKGHGELQDLLIPHSIRSIVCLNLPSFSGGLSPWGTPNRKKLRDRDLTPPFVDDSLLEIVGFRDAWHGLVLLAPNGHGTRLAQTHRVRFEFHKGAAEHTFMRIDGEPWKQPLPVDDDTVVVEISHLRQVKILATHDCRSKSIHDPSTPVSYDAEEEDSNSNDEEESAGEEWRKFGAADTFKIPEDVDISRLS
;
A
#
# COMPACT_ATOMS: atom_id res chain seq x y z
N MET A 1 22.21 -16.15 -36.07
CA MET A 1 23.26 -15.92 -35.05
C MET A 1 22.76 -14.93 -34.01
N ALA A 2 22.07 -15.40 -32.98
CA ALA A 2 21.68 -14.61 -31.81
C ALA A 2 21.76 -15.49 -30.55
N ASN A 3 22.94 -16.09 -30.32
CA ASN A 3 23.30 -16.82 -29.10
C ASN A 3 24.46 -16.06 -28.41
N LEU A 4 24.21 -14.80 -28.02
CA LEU A 4 25.17 -14.00 -27.28
C LEU A 4 24.50 -13.51 -26.00
N SER A 5 24.82 -14.20 -24.89
CA SER A 5 24.95 -13.70 -23.49
C SER A 5 24.33 -14.59 -22.39
N PHE A 6 23.69 -15.72 -22.68
CA PHE A 6 23.10 -16.57 -21.63
C PHE A 6 24.14 -17.27 -20.73
N GLU A 7 25.40 -17.35 -21.12
CA GLU A 7 26.42 -18.15 -20.41
C GLU A 7 27.24 -17.40 -19.35
N SER A 8 27.25 -16.06 -19.32
CA SER A 8 28.28 -15.35 -18.55
C SER A 8 27.91 -14.95 -17.12
N ASP A 9 26.62 -14.86 -16.75
CA ASP A 9 26.23 -14.46 -15.40
C ASP A 9 25.25 -15.46 -14.76
N PRO A 10 25.64 -16.16 -13.67
CA PRO A 10 24.78 -17.14 -13.00
C PRO A 10 23.45 -16.55 -12.52
N ILE A 11 23.41 -15.25 -12.22
CA ILE A 11 22.22 -14.60 -11.70
C ILE A 11 21.10 -14.50 -12.73
N LEU A 12 21.47 -14.32 -14.01
CA LEU A 12 20.50 -14.22 -15.09
C LEU A 12 19.82 -15.57 -15.34
N LYS A 13 20.55 -16.68 -15.20
CA LYS A 13 19.98 -18.02 -15.28
C LYS A 13 18.98 -18.28 -14.16
N GLU A 14 19.29 -17.84 -12.94
CA GLU A 14 18.42 -18.00 -11.77
C GLU A 14 17.16 -17.13 -11.83
N CYS A 15 17.20 -15.98 -12.53
CA CYS A 15 16.06 -15.06 -12.69
C CYS A 15 15.23 -15.27 -13.97
N TYR A 16 15.66 -16.16 -14.86
CA TYR A 16 15.03 -16.36 -16.16
C TYR A 16 13.72 -17.16 -16.07
N ILE A 17 12.70 -16.75 -16.81
CA ILE A 17 11.43 -17.47 -16.99
C ILE A 17 11.34 -17.97 -18.43
N PRO A 18 11.18 -19.29 -18.65
CA PRO A 18 10.98 -19.86 -19.99
C PRO A 18 9.78 -19.26 -20.72
N SER A 19 9.87 -19.14 -22.04
CA SER A 19 8.80 -18.53 -22.83
C SER A 19 7.48 -19.30 -22.77
N TYR A 20 7.51 -20.64 -22.69
CA TYR A 20 6.29 -21.46 -22.62
C TYR A 20 5.48 -21.24 -21.34
N ILE A 21 6.14 -20.77 -20.26
CA ILE A 21 5.50 -20.38 -19.01
C ILE A 21 4.77 -19.04 -19.15
N LEU A 22 5.27 -18.14 -20.02
CA LEU A 22 4.74 -16.77 -20.15
C LEU A 22 3.72 -16.63 -21.27
N VAL A 23 3.85 -17.41 -22.33
CA VAL A 23 3.03 -17.33 -23.54
C VAL A 23 2.62 -18.73 -23.98
N PRO A 24 1.31 -18.99 -24.18
CA PRO A 24 0.83 -20.24 -24.75
C PRO A 24 1.50 -20.58 -26.09
N ASP A 25 1.67 -21.87 -26.37
CA ASP A 25 2.15 -22.40 -27.65
C ASP A 25 3.51 -21.87 -28.12
N SER A 26 4.38 -21.46 -27.18
CA SER A 26 5.72 -21.01 -27.52
C SER A 26 6.67 -22.21 -27.68
N ASP A 27 7.43 -22.26 -28.79
CA ASP A 27 8.39 -23.32 -29.14
C ASP A 27 9.67 -23.34 -28.26
N SER A 28 9.56 -23.17 -26.94
CA SER A 28 10.71 -23.24 -26.03
C SER A 28 10.78 -24.59 -25.31
N GLU A 29 11.92 -25.26 -25.44
CA GLU A 29 12.24 -26.46 -24.65
C GLU A 29 12.12 -26.17 -23.14
N PRO A 30 11.47 -27.06 -22.36
CA PRO A 30 11.39 -26.92 -20.92
C PRO A 30 12.80 -26.98 -20.30
N LEU A 31 13.08 -26.09 -19.34
CA LEU A 31 14.32 -26.17 -18.56
C LEU A 31 14.33 -27.46 -17.75
N ARG A 32 15.49 -28.13 -17.69
CA ARG A 32 15.66 -29.35 -16.88
C ARG A 32 15.46 -29.09 -15.39
N ASP A 33 15.85 -27.91 -14.92
CA ASP A 33 15.76 -27.50 -13.52
C ASP A 33 15.00 -26.16 -13.40
N VAL A 34 14.19 -26.06 -12.34
CA VAL A 34 13.46 -24.82 -12.01
C VAL A 34 14.45 -23.79 -11.46
N PRO A 35 14.55 -22.58 -12.05
CA PRO A 35 15.38 -21.50 -11.53
C PRO A 35 15.14 -21.25 -10.04
N GLU A 36 16.16 -20.89 -9.28
CA GLU A 36 16.02 -20.65 -7.83
C GLU A 36 15.18 -19.41 -7.51
N CYS A 37 15.17 -18.42 -8.40
CA CYS A 37 14.54 -17.13 -8.16
C CYS A 37 13.97 -16.53 -9.46
N PRO A 38 13.03 -17.19 -10.17
CA PRO A 38 12.43 -16.64 -11.36
C PRO A 38 11.77 -15.29 -11.07
N VAL A 39 12.02 -14.29 -11.92
CA VAL A 39 11.55 -12.91 -11.68
C VAL A 39 10.66 -12.40 -12.80
N LEU A 40 9.47 -11.96 -12.42
CA LEU A 40 8.58 -11.16 -13.26
C LEU A 40 8.78 -9.67 -12.96
N VAL A 41 8.99 -8.85 -13.99
CA VAL A 41 9.36 -7.43 -13.81
C VAL A 41 8.27 -6.53 -14.38
N PHE A 42 7.73 -5.63 -13.55
CA PHE A 42 6.81 -4.57 -13.94
C PHE A 42 7.49 -3.21 -13.77
N ILE A 43 7.46 -2.38 -14.80
CA ILE A 43 8.14 -1.09 -14.81
C ILE A 43 7.15 -0.03 -15.26
N ASN A 44 7.04 1.07 -14.52
CA ASN A 44 6.37 2.26 -15.02
C ASN A 44 7.39 3.13 -15.76
N SER A 45 7.41 3.08 -17.10
CA SER A 45 8.40 3.78 -17.92
C SER A 45 8.42 5.31 -17.72
N LYS A 46 7.28 5.89 -17.30
CA LYS A 46 7.12 7.32 -17.04
C LYS A 46 7.66 7.75 -15.67
N SER A 47 7.95 6.80 -14.77
CA SER A 47 8.46 7.09 -13.42
C SER A 47 9.93 7.52 -13.40
N GLY A 48 10.32 8.24 -12.35
CA GLY A 48 11.72 8.61 -12.11
C GLY A 48 12.32 9.65 -13.07
N GLY A 49 11.50 10.35 -13.86
CA GLY A 49 12.03 11.32 -14.82
C GLY A 49 12.75 10.66 -15.99
N GLN A 50 12.15 9.61 -16.57
CA GLN A 50 12.66 8.74 -17.64
C GLN A 50 13.57 7.58 -17.20
N LEU A 51 13.96 7.50 -15.92
CA LEU A 51 14.71 6.34 -15.41
C LEU A 51 13.95 5.02 -15.61
N GLY A 52 12.61 5.03 -15.56
CA GLY A 52 11.80 3.86 -15.85
C GLY A 52 11.96 3.36 -17.30
N GLY A 53 12.03 4.26 -18.27
CA GLY A 53 12.29 3.92 -19.67
C GLY A 53 13.65 3.27 -19.88
N ASP A 54 14.69 3.84 -19.26
CA ASP A 54 16.05 3.27 -19.32
C ASP A 54 16.11 1.87 -18.67
N LEU A 55 15.47 1.69 -17.52
CA LEU A 55 15.35 0.38 -16.87
C LEU A 55 14.63 -0.63 -17.73
N LEU A 56 13.55 -0.22 -18.41
CA LEU A 56 12.80 -1.10 -19.31
C LEU A 56 13.69 -1.65 -20.43
N VAL A 57 14.54 -0.81 -21.02
CA VAL A 57 15.51 -1.21 -22.03
C VAL A 57 16.53 -2.19 -21.45
N THR A 58 17.12 -1.87 -20.30
CA THR A 58 18.14 -2.72 -19.65
C THR A 58 17.60 -4.07 -19.19
N TYR A 59 16.41 -4.11 -18.57
CA TYR A 59 15.80 -5.39 -18.18
C TYR A 59 15.46 -6.25 -19.40
N ARG A 60 14.96 -5.65 -20.49
CA ARG A 60 14.66 -6.37 -21.76
C ARG A 60 15.91 -6.81 -22.53
N SER A 61 17.09 -6.25 -22.25
CA SER A 61 18.36 -6.71 -22.83
C SER A 61 18.99 -7.85 -22.02
N LEU A 62 18.72 -7.92 -20.71
CA LEU A 62 19.26 -8.91 -19.78
C LEU A 62 18.39 -10.17 -19.61
N LEU A 63 17.07 -10.01 -19.64
CA LEU A 63 16.10 -11.06 -19.32
C LEU A 63 15.23 -11.43 -20.54
N ASN A 64 14.40 -12.47 -20.40
CA ASN A 64 13.36 -12.75 -21.39
C ASN A 64 12.47 -11.52 -21.56
N LYS A 65 12.38 -10.97 -22.78
CA LYS A 65 11.56 -9.78 -23.05
C LYS A 65 10.09 -9.97 -22.67
N LYS A 66 9.60 -11.20 -22.70
CA LYS A 66 8.22 -11.57 -22.31
C LYS A 66 7.98 -11.56 -20.80
N GLN A 67 9.03 -11.45 -19.98
CA GLN A 67 8.92 -11.37 -18.51
C GLN A 67 9.06 -9.94 -17.96
N VAL A 68 9.20 -8.95 -18.86
CA VAL A 68 9.41 -7.54 -18.52
C VAL A 68 8.30 -6.67 -19.15
N PHE A 69 7.38 -6.22 -18.30
CA PHE A 69 6.17 -5.51 -18.67
C PHE A 69 6.30 -4.00 -18.39
N ASP A 70 5.87 -3.19 -19.35
CA ASP A 70 5.64 -1.75 -19.12
C ASP A 70 4.20 -1.56 -18.65
N LEU A 71 4.04 -0.99 -17.46
CA LEU A 71 2.75 -0.67 -16.86
C LEU A 71 2.01 0.45 -17.60
N GLY A 72 2.71 1.20 -18.47
CA GLY A 72 2.09 2.14 -19.39
C GLY A 72 1.41 1.46 -20.59
N ASP A 73 1.82 0.24 -20.94
CA ASP A 73 1.31 -0.52 -22.09
C ASP A 73 0.24 -1.53 -21.66
N GLU A 74 0.48 -2.25 -20.57
CA GLU A 74 -0.41 -3.32 -20.09
C GLU A 74 -0.58 -3.26 -18.56
N ALA A 75 -1.83 -3.35 -18.11
CA ALA A 75 -2.16 -3.33 -16.70
C ALA A 75 -1.72 -4.64 -15.99
N PRO A 76 -1.27 -4.58 -14.73
CA PRO A 76 -0.72 -5.73 -14.03
C PRO A 76 -1.77 -6.81 -13.75
N ASP A 77 -3.05 -6.45 -13.58
CA ASP A 77 -4.15 -7.42 -13.44
C ASP A 77 -4.32 -8.26 -14.70
N ALA A 78 -4.29 -7.65 -15.88
CA ALA A 78 -4.38 -8.37 -17.15
C ALA A 78 -3.20 -9.35 -17.33
N VAL A 79 -1.98 -8.91 -17.01
CA VAL A 79 -0.76 -9.73 -17.09
C VAL A 79 -0.83 -10.91 -16.12
N LEU A 80 -1.08 -10.64 -14.84
CA LEU A 80 -1.07 -11.66 -13.81
C LEU A 80 -2.24 -12.63 -13.97
N HIS A 81 -3.43 -12.16 -14.33
CA HIS A 81 -4.57 -13.02 -14.59
C HIS A 81 -4.29 -13.98 -15.76
N ARG A 82 -3.75 -13.48 -16.88
CA ARG A 82 -3.34 -14.32 -18.01
C ARG A 82 -2.27 -15.35 -17.61
N LEU A 83 -1.25 -14.90 -16.88
CA LEU A 83 -0.17 -15.79 -16.42
C LEU A 83 -0.73 -16.90 -15.54
N TYR A 84 -1.46 -16.58 -14.48
CA TYR A 84 -1.95 -17.59 -13.55
C TYR A 84 -2.98 -18.54 -14.17
N LEU A 85 -3.87 -18.07 -15.06
CA LEU A 85 -4.74 -18.96 -15.83
C LEU A 85 -3.95 -19.95 -16.69
N HIS A 86 -2.86 -19.48 -17.32
CA HIS A 86 -2.01 -20.32 -18.13
C HIS A 86 -1.23 -21.34 -17.27
N LEU A 87 -0.69 -20.91 -16.13
CA LEU A 87 -0.03 -21.81 -15.18
C LEU A 87 -0.97 -22.91 -14.69
N GLU A 88 -2.23 -22.59 -14.39
CA GLU A 88 -3.23 -23.60 -14.00
C GLU A 88 -3.52 -24.61 -15.12
N LYS A 89 -3.61 -24.16 -16.39
CA LYS A 89 -3.72 -25.08 -17.53
C LYS A 89 -2.53 -26.02 -17.65
N LEU A 90 -1.31 -25.51 -17.45
CA LEU A 90 -0.10 -26.33 -17.47
C LEU A 90 -0.07 -27.36 -16.33
N LYS A 91 -0.49 -26.97 -15.12
CA LYS A 91 -0.64 -27.92 -13.99
C LYS A 91 -1.65 -29.02 -14.30
N LEU A 92 -2.81 -28.68 -14.87
CA LEU A 92 -3.84 -29.66 -15.25
C LEU A 92 -3.33 -30.65 -16.31
N ASN A 93 -2.39 -30.21 -17.15
CA ASN A 93 -1.72 -31.07 -18.13
C ASN A 93 -0.57 -31.91 -17.55
N GLY A 94 -0.35 -31.87 -16.22
CA GLY A 94 0.63 -32.69 -15.52
C GLY A 94 2.04 -32.11 -15.44
N ASP A 95 2.21 -30.80 -15.67
CA ASP A 95 3.53 -30.16 -15.60
C ASP A 95 3.96 -29.88 -14.14
N GLU A 96 4.73 -30.79 -13.56
CA GLU A 96 5.29 -30.66 -12.20
C GLU A 96 6.26 -29.46 -12.04
N PHE A 97 6.82 -28.94 -13.15
CA PHE A 97 7.68 -27.76 -13.12
C PHE A 97 6.93 -26.55 -12.57
N VAL A 98 5.63 -26.42 -12.89
CA VAL A 98 4.83 -25.23 -12.61
C VAL A 98 4.61 -25.01 -11.12
N SER A 99 4.34 -26.07 -10.35
CA SER A 99 4.12 -25.94 -8.91
C SER A 99 5.39 -25.41 -8.21
N LYS A 100 6.55 -26.00 -8.53
CA LYS A 100 7.85 -25.56 -8.02
C LYS A 100 8.23 -24.16 -8.52
N PHE A 101 7.85 -23.81 -9.74
CA PHE A 101 8.05 -22.48 -10.30
C PHE A 101 7.25 -21.42 -9.53
N GLN A 102 5.97 -21.67 -9.25
CA GLN A 102 5.11 -20.74 -8.53
C GLN A 102 5.60 -20.46 -7.11
N GLU A 103 6.10 -21.48 -6.41
CA GLU A 103 6.67 -21.33 -5.06
C GLU A 103 7.91 -20.43 -5.03
N LYS A 104 8.67 -20.38 -6.13
CA LYS A 104 9.92 -19.59 -6.23
C LYS A 104 9.76 -18.25 -6.94
N LEU A 105 8.61 -18.01 -7.58
CA LEU A 105 8.35 -16.80 -8.36
C LEU A 105 8.42 -15.55 -7.49
N ARG A 106 9.18 -14.56 -7.94
CA ARG A 106 9.26 -13.23 -7.34
C ARG A 106 8.84 -12.17 -8.34
N ILE A 107 8.34 -11.06 -7.82
CA ILE A 107 7.94 -9.91 -8.64
C ILE A 107 8.83 -8.72 -8.31
N ILE A 108 9.29 -8.00 -9.32
CA ILE A 108 9.88 -6.65 -9.17
C ILE A 108 8.89 -5.63 -9.70
N VAL A 109 8.67 -4.56 -8.94
CA VAL A 109 7.95 -3.36 -9.40
C VAL A 109 8.86 -2.14 -9.34
N ALA A 110 9.11 -1.50 -10.49
CA ALA A 110 9.88 -0.27 -10.58
C ALA A 110 8.95 0.92 -10.81
N GLY A 111 8.84 1.79 -9.80
CA GLY A 111 7.88 2.89 -9.79
C GLY A 111 7.92 3.72 -8.50
N GLY A 112 6.92 4.57 -8.31
CA GLY A 112 6.66 5.21 -7.01
C GLY A 112 5.81 4.33 -6.09
N ASP A 113 5.54 4.80 -4.86
CA ASP A 113 4.72 4.07 -3.89
C ASP A 113 3.33 3.70 -4.44
N GLY A 114 2.67 4.59 -5.21
CA GLY A 114 1.38 4.27 -5.85
C GLY A 114 1.47 3.16 -6.90
N THR A 115 2.56 3.08 -7.68
CA THR A 115 2.78 1.97 -8.62
C THR A 115 3.00 0.65 -7.89
N ALA A 116 3.74 0.65 -6.78
CA ALA A 116 3.91 -0.52 -5.94
C ALA A 116 2.59 -0.94 -5.28
N GLY A 117 1.82 0.02 -4.76
CA GLY A 117 0.50 -0.19 -4.16
C GLY A 117 -0.50 -0.79 -5.14
N TRP A 118 -0.50 -0.35 -6.41
CA TRP A 118 -1.34 -0.94 -7.45
C TRP A 118 -1.05 -2.43 -7.63
N LEU A 119 0.22 -2.82 -7.75
CA LEU A 119 0.60 -4.22 -7.93
C LEU A 119 0.32 -5.06 -6.68
N LEU A 120 0.56 -4.52 -5.48
CA LEU A 120 0.21 -5.15 -4.21
C LEU A 120 -1.31 -5.40 -4.12
N GLY A 121 -2.12 -4.45 -4.57
CA GLY A 121 -3.58 -4.58 -4.65
C GLY A 121 -4.01 -5.69 -5.61
N VAL A 122 -3.43 -5.75 -6.80
CA VAL A 122 -3.72 -6.82 -7.76
C VAL A 122 -3.35 -8.20 -7.19
N VAL A 123 -2.14 -8.37 -6.65
CA VAL A 123 -1.72 -9.66 -6.06
C VAL A 123 -2.60 -10.05 -4.87
N SER A 124 -2.95 -9.08 -4.03
CA SER A 124 -3.91 -9.25 -2.94
C SER A 124 -5.25 -9.78 -3.45
N ASP A 125 -5.80 -9.18 -4.51
CA ASP A 125 -7.13 -9.47 -5.05
C ASP A 125 -7.22 -10.81 -5.79
N LEU A 126 -6.11 -11.28 -6.36
CA LEU A 126 -6.05 -12.59 -7.04
C LEU A 126 -6.24 -13.78 -6.09
N LYS A 127 -6.07 -13.60 -4.77
CA LYS A 127 -6.26 -14.65 -3.74
C LYS A 127 -5.54 -15.96 -4.08
N LEU A 128 -4.31 -15.84 -4.58
CA LEU A 128 -3.47 -16.97 -4.95
C LEU A 128 -3.14 -17.81 -3.71
N SER A 129 -3.06 -19.13 -3.86
CA SER A 129 -2.57 -20.02 -2.79
C SER A 129 -1.13 -19.72 -2.41
N HIS A 130 -0.30 -19.43 -3.41
CA HIS A 130 1.10 -19.03 -3.27
C HIS A 130 1.31 -17.65 -3.92
N PRO A 131 0.97 -16.55 -3.23
CA PRO A 131 1.17 -15.21 -3.77
C PRO A 131 2.69 -14.91 -3.81
N PRO A 132 3.21 -14.43 -4.95
CA PRO A 132 4.63 -14.17 -5.10
C PRO A 132 5.04 -12.90 -4.32
N PRO A 133 6.17 -12.91 -3.60
CA PRO A 133 6.61 -11.74 -2.86
C PRO A 133 7.13 -10.65 -3.83
N ILE A 134 6.86 -9.39 -3.49
CA ILE A 134 7.17 -8.23 -4.35
C ILE A 134 8.40 -7.47 -3.84
N ALA A 135 9.37 -7.19 -4.71
CA ALA A 135 10.44 -6.21 -4.46
C ALA A 135 10.09 -4.88 -5.11
N THR A 136 10.25 -3.79 -4.37
CA THR A 136 9.93 -2.43 -4.83
C THR A 136 11.21 -1.67 -5.19
N MET A 137 11.39 -1.33 -6.47
CA MET A 137 12.50 -0.50 -6.94
C MET A 137 12.10 1.00 -6.92
N PRO A 138 12.86 1.85 -6.20
CA PRO A 138 12.48 3.24 -5.90
C PRO A 138 12.67 4.21 -7.09
N LEU A 139 11.62 4.46 -7.88
CA LEU A 139 11.60 5.47 -8.96
C LEU A 139 10.78 6.73 -8.61
N GLY A 140 10.05 6.75 -7.50
CA GLY A 140 9.28 7.91 -7.06
C GLY A 140 10.11 8.99 -6.35
N THR A 141 9.43 10.05 -5.90
CA THR A 141 10.07 11.12 -5.11
C THR A 141 10.11 10.79 -3.60
N GLY A 142 9.03 10.19 -3.08
CA GLY A 142 8.83 9.92 -1.65
C GLY A 142 9.24 8.53 -1.17
N ASN A 143 9.15 7.51 -2.04
CA ASN A 143 9.67 6.13 -1.91
C ASN A 143 9.71 5.60 -0.47
N ASN A 144 8.56 5.49 0.18
CA ASN A 144 8.49 5.02 1.55
C ASN A 144 8.44 3.50 1.66
N LEU A 145 7.69 2.82 0.77
CA LEU A 145 7.65 1.34 0.70
C LEU A 145 9.06 0.76 0.50
N PRO A 146 9.78 1.10 -0.59
CA PRO A 146 11.14 0.58 -0.81
C PRO A 146 12.09 0.93 0.34
N PHE A 147 11.95 2.11 0.93
CA PHE A 147 12.78 2.51 2.06
C PHE A 147 12.50 1.70 3.34
N ALA A 148 11.22 1.39 3.64
CA ALA A 148 10.83 0.61 4.81
C ALA A 148 11.40 -0.82 4.76
N PHE A 149 11.44 -1.42 3.56
CA PHE A 149 11.92 -2.78 3.32
C PHE A 149 13.39 -2.88 2.89
N GLY A 150 14.15 -1.78 2.98
CA GLY A 150 15.61 -1.80 2.80
C GLY A 150 16.11 -1.73 1.35
N TRP A 151 15.25 -1.37 0.40
CA TRP A 151 15.62 -1.12 -1.02
C TRP A 151 16.18 0.29 -1.26
N GLY A 152 16.14 1.15 -0.23
CA GLY A 152 16.64 2.52 -0.28
C GLY A 152 15.63 3.55 -0.81
N LYS A 153 16.03 4.83 -0.78
CA LYS A 153 15.17 5.97 -1.18
C LYS A 153 15.29 6.36 -2.65
N LYS A 154 16.34 5.89 -3.32
CA LYS A 154 16.72 6.28 -4.68
C LYS A 154 17.05 5.06 -5.50
N ASN A 155 16.76 5.14 -6.79
CA ASN A 155 17.12 4.11 -7.75
C ASN A 155 18.63 3.82 -7.69
N PRO A 156 19.04 2.54 -7.59
CA PRO A 156 20.46 2.17 -7.52
C PRO A 156 21.23 2.49 -8.81
N GLY A 157 20.54 2.53 -9.95
CA GLY A 157 21.10 2.83 -11.27
C GLY A 157 20.26 2.18 -12.37
N THR A 158 20.49 2.54 -13.63
CA THR A 158 19.74 2.00 -14.79
C THR A 158 20.60 1.19 -15.74
N ASP A 159 21.92 1.20 -15.53
CA ASP A 159 22.88 0.43 -16.31
C ASP A 159 22.85 -1.08 -15.96
N HIS A 160 23.49 -1.89 -16.81
CA HIS A 160 23.53 -3.34 -16.66
C HIS A 160 24.05 -3.79 -15.28
N SER A 161 25.13 -3.16 -14.76
CA SER A 161 25.75 -3.57 -13.50
C SER A 161 24.83 -3.29 -12.31
N SER A 162 24.14 -2.15 -12.34
CA SER A 162 23.15 -1.77 -11.32
C SER A 162 21.95 -2.72 -11.30
N VAL A 163 21.44 -3.10 -12.48
CA VAL A 163 20.32 -4.05 -12.61
C VAL A 163 20.72 -5.44 -12.14
N LEU A 164 21.89 -5.95 -12.52
CA LEU A 164 22.41 -7.24 -12.04
C LEU A 164 22.60 -7.26 -10.53
N SER A 165 23.16 -6.18 -9.96
CA SER A 165 23.29 -6.01 -8.51
C SER A 165 21.93 -6.05 -7.81
N PHE A 166 20.92 -5.37 -8.36
CA PHE A 166 19.56 -5.39 -7.81
C PHE A 166 18.93 -6.78 -7.89
N LEU A 167 19.05 -7.50 -9.01
CA LEU A 167 18.59 -8.90 -9.13
C LEU A 167 19.23 -9.79 -8.07
N GLY A 168 20.51 -9.56 -7.75
CA GLY A 168 21.21 -10.30 -6.70
C GLY A 168 20.74 -10.00 -5.29
N GLN A 169 20.32 -8.76 -5.04
CA GLN A 169 19.64 -8.40 -3.81
C GLN A 169 18.25 -9.03 -3.73
N VAL A 170 17.49 -9.01 -4.84
CA VAL A 170 16.17 -9.66 -4.95
C VAL A 170 16.28 -11.13 -4.64
N ARG A 171 17.30 -11.83 -5.13
CA ARG A 171 17.54 -13.24 -4.81
C ARG A 171 17.80 -13.49 -3.32
N LYS A 172 18.64 -12.66 -2.69
CA LYS A 172 19.03 -12.81 -1.28
C LYS A 172 17.98 -12.27 -0.29
N ALA A 173 17.00 -11.52 -0.77
CA ALA A 173 15.99 -10.91 0.07
C ALA A 173 15.13 -11.96 0.77
N LYS A 174 14.70 -11.64 1.99
CA LYS A 174 13.79 -12.47 2.77
C LYS A 174 12.34 -12.08 2.48
N GLU A 175 11.44 -13.05 2.57
CA GLU A 175 10.01 -12.79 2.54
C GLU A 175 9.57 -12.19 3.89
N MET A 176 8.75 -11.15 3.83
CA MET A 176 8.08 -10.55 4.98
C MET A 176 6.61 -10.35 4.64
N LYS A 177 5.72 -10.53 5.61
CA LYS A 177 4.31 -10.17 5.44
C LYS A 177 4.13 -8.68 5.74
N ILE A 178 3.20 -8.07 5.04
CA ILE A 178 2.75 -6.70 5.30
C ILE A 178 1.22 -6.67 5.30
N ASP A 179 0.64 -6.02 6.31
CA ASP A 179 -0.79 -5.77 6.39
C ASP A 179 -1.25 -4.83 5.27
N SER A 180 -2.44 -5.12 4.76
CA SER A 180 -3.17 -4.32 3.80
C SER A 180 -4.39 -3.74 4.50
N TRP A 181 -4.61 -2.45 4.30
CA TRP A 181 -5.69 -1.70 4.93
C TRP A 181 -6.71 -1.29 3.89
N HIS A 182 -7.97 -1.59 4.17
CA HIS A 182 -9.10 -1.19 3.34
C HIS A 182 -9.68 0.12 3.88
N ILE A 183 -9.87 1.08 2.99
CA ILE A 183 -10.61 2.31 3.25
C ILE A 183 -11.98 2.24 2.59
N LEU A 184 -13.00 2.65 3.34
CA LEU A 184 -14.38 2.71 2.93
C LEU A 184 -14.91 4.11 3.23
N MET A 185 -15.20 4.88 2.18
CA MET A 185 -15.75 6.22 2.31
C MET A 185 -17.19 6.23 1.83
N ARG A 186 -18.12 6.67 2.68
CA ARG A 186 -19.53 6.80 2.36
C ARG A 186 -19.95 8.27 2.41
N MET A 187 -20.69 8.71 1.41
CA MET A 187 -21.25 10.07 1.33
C MET A 187 -22.61 10.07 0.64
N ARG A 188 -23.49 11.03 0.95
CA ARG A 188 -24.76 11.15 0.22
C ARG A 188 -24.52 11.64 -1.21
N ALA A 189 -25.29 11.11 -2.16
CA ALA A 189 -25.35 11.58 -3.53
C ALA A 189 -25.86 13.03 -3.59
N PRO A 190 -25.22 13.93 -4.37
CA PRO A 190 -25.72 15.28 -4.58
C PRO A 190 -27.17 15.27 -5.12
N LYS A 191 -28.04 16.15 -4.59
CA LYS A 191 -29.47 16.19 -4.96
C LYS A 191 -29.77 16.86 -6.31
N ASP A 192 -28.84 17.65 -6.87
CA ASP A 192 -28.98 18.34 -8.17
C ASP A 192 -27.72 18.17 -9.03
N GLY A 193 -27.87 17.54 -10.21
CA GLY A 193 -26.80 17.32 -11.19
C GLY A 193 -26.90 15.95 -11.88
N SER A 194 -26.43 15.85 -13.13
CA SER A 194 -26.23 14.57 -13.83
C SER A 194 -25.44 13.59 -12.94
N CYS A 195 -25.70 12.29 -13.08
CA CYS A 195 -25.10 11.17 -12.33
C CYS A 195 -23.57 11.01 -12.50
N GLU A 196 -22.80 12.08 -12.40
CA GLU A 196 -21.39 12.04 -12.07
C GLU A 196 -21.25 12.71 -10.69
N PRO A 197 -21.30 11.92 -9.61
CA PRO A 197 -21.14 12.47 -8.28
C PRO A 197 -19.70 12.94 -8.22
N ILE A 198 -19.52 14.26 -8.20
CA ILE A 198 -18.21 14.90 -8.23
C ILE A 198 -17.58 14.79 -9.64
N ALA A 199 -17.58 15.87 -10.43
CA ALA A 199 -16.72 15.96 -11.64
C ALA A 199 -15.32 15.49 -11.23
N PRO A 200 -14.75 14.44 -11.87
CA PRO A 200 -13.78 13.55 -11.25
C PRO A 200 -12.83 14.33 -10.37
N LEU A 201 -13.15 14.39 -9.05
CA LEU A 201 -12.10 14.63 -8.09
C LEU A 201 -11.11 13.55 -8.45
N GLU A 202 -9.86 13.95 -8.64
CA GLU A 202 -8.76 13.04 -8.90
C GLU A 202 -8.55 12.18 -7.64
N LEU A 203 -9.54 11.35 -7.32
CA LEU A 203 -9.48 10.35 -6.29
C LEU A 203 -8.25 9.50 -6.60
N PRO A 204 -7.54 9.05 -5.57
CA PRO A 204 -6.42 8.16 -5.75
C PRO A 204 -6.79 7.00 -6.69
N HIS A 205 -5.84 6.54 -7.51
CA HIS A 205 -6.04 5.36 -8.34
C HIS A 205 -6.37 4.12 -7.51
N SER A 206 -6.06 4.14 -6.21
CA SER A 206 -6.43 3.10 -5.27
C SER A 206 -7.85 3.22 -4.72
N LEU A 207 -8.61 4.27 -5.01
CA LEU A 207 -9.95 4.54 -4.48
C LEU A 207 -11.00 4.58 -5.61
N HIS A 208 -11.90 3.60 -5.64
CA HIS A 208 -12.90 3.43 -6.69
C HIS A 208 -14.32 3.55 -6.16
N ALA A 209 -15.23 4.09 -6.97
CA ALA A 209 -16.65 4.11 -6.66
C ALA A 209 -17.23 2.68 -6.71
N PHE A 210 -17.83 2.24 -5.62
CA PHE A 210 -18.39 0.91 -5.45
C PHE A 210 -19.92 0.98 -5.37
N HIS A 211 -20.59 0.36 -6.35
CA HIS A 211 -22.03 0.52 -6.56
C HIS A 211 -22.90 -0.55 -5.87
N ARG A 212 -22.32 -1.51 -5.13
CA ARG A 212 -23.08 -2.63 -4.50
C ARG A 212 -22.75 -2.84 -3.04
N VAL A 213 -23.28 -2.01 -2.14
CA VAL A 213 -23.23 -2.30 -0.69
C VAL A 213 -24.27 -3.39 -0.35
N SER A 214 -23.96 -4.28 0.59
CA SER A 214 -24.90 -5.31 1.06
C SER A 214 -26.18 -4.68 1.60
N SER A 215 -27.35 -5.24 1.30
CA SER A 215 -28.65 -4.78 1.83
C SER A 215 -28.77 -4.92 3.36
N THR A 216 -27.87 -5.67 3.99
CA THR A 216 -27.81 -5.90 5.45
C THR A 216 -26.97 -4.88 6.22
N ASP A 217 -26.24 -3.99 5.53
CA ASP A 217 -25.44 -2.95 6.18
C ASP A 217 -26.36 -1.78 6.60
N VAL A 218 -26.41 -1.49 7.91
CA VAL A 218 -27.24 -0.44 8.51
C VAL A 218 -26.98 0.96 7.91
N LEU A 219 -25.80 1.16 7.30
CA LEU A 219 -25.41 2.42 6.65
C LEU A 219 -25.60 2.39 5.13
N ASN A 220 -26.09 1.29 4.55
CA ASN A 220 -26.50 1.21 3.16
C ASN A 220 -27.86 1.90 2.97
N MET A 221 -27.82 3.23 2.98
CA MET A 221 -29.00 4.06 2.75
C MET A 221 -29.13 4.35 1.26
N GLU A 222 -30.35 4.25 0.74
CA GLU A 222 -30.69 4.63 -0.63
C GLU A 222 -30.25 6.08 -0.90
N GLY A 223 -29.49 6.31 -1.97
CA GLY A 223 -28.92 7.62 -2.29
C GLY A 223 -27.54 7.93 -1.69
N CYS A 224 -26.78 6.95 -1.20
CA CYS A 224 -25.37 7.13 -0.79
C CYS A 224 -24.37 6.55 -1.80
N HIS A 225 -23.32 7.31 -2.13
CA HIS A 225 -22.14 6.80 -2.84
C HIS A 225 -21.15 6.20 -1.85
N THR A 226 -20.63 5.03 -2.21
CA THR A 226 -19.59 4.34 -1.47
C THR A 226 -18.33 4.27 -2.32
N PHE A 227 -17.21 4.65 -1.76
CA PHE A 227 -15.88 4.52 -2.37
C PHE A 227 -15.06 3.53 -1.56
N ARG A 228 -14.28 2.70 -2.25
CA ARG A 228 -13.46 1.64 -1.65
C ARG A 228 -12.04 1.73 -2.16
N GLY A 229 -11.07 1.47 -1.30
CA GLY A 229 -9.68 1.43 -1.69
C GLY A 229 -8.78 0.66 -0.76
N GLY A 230 -7.58 0.34 -1.23
CA GLY A 230 -6.55 -0.35 -0.46
C GLY A 230 -5.30 0.50 -0.30
N PHE A 231 -4.60 0.36 0.83
CA PHE A 231 -3.33 1.01 1.05
C PHE A 231 -2.36 0.16 1.89
N TRP A 232 -1.06 0.37 1.68
CA TRP A 232 0.03 -0.37 2.33
C TRP A 232 1.00 0.54 3.07
N ASN A 233 0.88 1.86 2.95
CA ASN A 233 1.82 2.80 3.54
C ASN A 233 1.16 3.64 4.62
N TYR A 234 0.23 4.52 4.24
CA TYR A 234 -0.52 5.33 5.19
C TYR A 234 -1.76 5.97 4.57
N PHE A 235 -2.70 6.31 5.45
CA PHE A 235 -3.73 7.32 5.20
C PHE A 235 -3.40 8.57 6.01
N SER A 236 -3.64 9.76 5.46
CA SER A 236 -3.54 11.00 6.21
C SER A 236 -4.64 12.00 5.87
N MET A 237 -4.96 12.85 6.84
CA MET A 237 -5.98 13.89 6.71
C MET A 237 -5.57 15.16 7.45
N GLY A 238 -5.92 16.28 6.84
CA GLY A 238 -5.80 17.61 7.40
C GLY A 238 -4.61 18.33 6.79
N MET A 239 -3.82 18.95 7.66
CA MET A 239 -2.72 19.80 7.26
C MET A 239 -1.76 19.06 6.30
N ASP A 240 -1.10 17.96 6.70
CA ASP A 240 -0.10 17.25 5.87
C ASP A 240 -0.59 16.91 4.43
N ALA A 241 -1.85 16.50 4.31
CA ALA A 241 -2.49 16.18 3.04
C ALA A 241 -2.69 17.42 2.15
N GLN A 242 -2.92 18.61 2.74
CA GLN A 242 -3.06 19.87 2.00
C GLN A 242 -1.78 20.28 1.27
N VAL A 243 -0.59 20.13 1.90
CA VAL A 243 0.70 20.38 1.21
C VAL A 243 0.91 19.38 0.10
N SER A 244 0.57 18.12 0.35
CA SER A 244 0.65 17.08 -0.66
C SER A 244 -0.23 17.40 -1.87
N TYR A 245 -1.46 17.85 -1.64
CA TYR A 245 -2.39 18.28 -2.67
C TYR A 245 -1.86 19.45 -3.50
N ALA A 246 -1.31 20.48 -2.85
CA ALA A 246 -0.71 21.62 -3.55
C ALA A 246 0.51 21.22 -4.39
N PHE A 247 1.38 20.37 -3.83
CA PHE A 247 2.54 19.84 -4.56
C PHE A 247 2.11 19.01 -5.77
N HIS A 248 1.10 18.15 -5.62
CA HIS A 248 0.57 17.33 -6.70
C HIS A 248 -0.08 18.18 -7.79
N SER A 249 -0.86 19.20 -7.41
CA SER A 249 -1.48 20.14 -8.34
C SER A 249 -0.42 20.90 -9.15
N GLU A 250 0.62 21.42 -8.50
CA GLU A 250 1.74 22.09 -9.17
C GLU A 250 2.48 21.13 -10.13
N ARG A 251 2.67 19.87 -9.71
CA ARG A 251 3.29 18.84 -10.55
C ARG A 251 2.47 18.51 -11.79
N LYS A 252 1.15 18.55 -11.69
CA LYS A 252 0.25 18.33 -12.82
C LYS A 252 0.24 19.50 -13.80
N LEU A 253 0.31 20.73 -13.29
CA LEU A 253 0.35 21.94 -14.10
C LEU A 253 1.70 22.14 -14.81
N HIS A 254 2.80 21.76 -14.15
CA HIS A 254 4.16 22.02 -14.63
C HIS A 254 5.06 20.78 -14.59
N PRO A 255 4.70 19.66 -15.26
CA PRO A 255 5.42 18.39 -15.16
C PRO A 255 6.91 18.50 -15.54
N GLU A 256 7.27 19.44 -16.42
CA GLU A 256 8.63 19.72 -16.84
C GLU A 256 9.56 20.14 -15.68
N ARG A 257 9.02 20.75 -14.63
CA ARG A 257 9.77 21.18 -13.44
C ARG A 257 10.05 20.06 -12.46
N PHE A 258 9.35 18.92 -12.59
CA PHE A 258 9.36 17.85 -11.58
C PHE A 258 10.13 16.58 -11.99
N LYS A 259 11.13 16.74 -12.87
CA LYS A 259 11.93 15.61 -13.39
C LYS A 259 12.96 15.07 -12.41
N HIS A 260 13.39 15.88 -11.43
CA HIS A 260 14.48 15.52 -10.52
C HIS A 260 13.99 15.40 -9.08
N GLN A 261 14.25 14.26 -8.43
CA GLN A 261 13.82 13.99 -7.05
C GLN A 261 14.24 15.07 -6.05
N LEU A 262 15.47 15.59 -6.14
CA LEU A 262 15.95 16.65 -5.22
C LEU A 262 15.20 17.98 -5.41
N VAL A 263 14.89 18.34 -6.66
CA VAL A 263 14.09 19.54 -6.96
C VAL A 263 12.68 19.35 -6.41
N ASN A 264 12.10 18.18 -6.61
CA ASN A 264 10.77 17.85 -6.11
C ASN A 264 10.69 17.93 -4.59
N GLN A 265 11.67 17.36 -3.88
CA GLN A 265 11.75 17.43 -2.42
C GLN A 265 11.89 18.87 -1.92
N ARG A 266 12.68 19.71 -2.60
CA ARG A 266 12.80 21.15 -2.27
C ARG A 266 11.51 21.92 -2.50
N THR A 267 10.83 21.67 -3.62
CA THR A 267 9.53 22.30 -3.93
C THR A 267 8.48 21.92 -2.90
N TYR A 268 8.42 20.64 -2.49
CA TYR A 268 7.54 20.18 -1.42
C TYR A 268 7.80 20.90 -0.10
N ALA A 269 9.08 21.02 0.31
CA ALA A 269 9.45 21.76 1.51
C ALA A 269 9.06 23.25 1.43
N LYS A 270 9.27 23.89 0.27
CA LYS A 270 8.90 25.29 0.04
C LYS A 270 7.38 25.51 0.15
N LEU A 271 6.58 24.59 -0.39
CA LEU A 271 5.12 24.65 -0.28
C LEU A 271 4.67 24.51 1.19
N GLY A 272 5.30 23.61 1.96
CA GLY A 272 5.07 23.51 3.40
C GLY A 272 5.34 24.82 4.15
N CYS A 273 6.40 25.55 3.80
CA CYS A 273 6.72 26.84 4.41
C CYS A 273 5.73 27.95 4.03
N THR A 274 5.34 28.01 2.75
CA THR A 274 4.54 29.12 2.20
C THR A 274 3.05 29.06 2.54
N GLN A 275 2.53 27.89 2.92
CA GLN A 275 1.15 27.74 3.39
C GLN A 275 0.91 28.21 4.84
N GLY A 276 1.89 28.90 5.45
CA GLY A 276 1.74 29.52 6.77
C GLY A 276 1.76 28.52 7.94
N TRP A 277 2.19 27.28 7.71
CA TRP A 277 2.14 26.22 8.73
C TRP A 277 3.13 26.38 9.88
N PHE A 278 4.24 27.08 9.66
CA PHE A 278 5.14 27.47 10.75
C PHE A 278 4.52 28.55 11.65
N CYS A 279 3.45 29.19 11.18
CA CYS A 279 2.69 30.18 11.92
C CYS A 279 1.23 29.73 12.05
N ALA A 280 0.98 28.42 12.06
CA ALA A 280 -0.38 27.90 11.97
C ALA A 280 -1.22 28.34 13.18
N SER A 281 -0.64 28.49 14.36
CA SER A 281 -1.31 29.05 15.56
C SER A 281 -1.83 30.49 15.36
N LEU A 282 -1.28 31.23 14.40
CA LEU A 282 -1.62 32.62 14.09
C LEU A 282 -2.54 32.77 12.87
N PHE A 283 -2.37 31.92 11.85
CA PHE A 283 -3.06 32.10 10.56
C PHE A 283 -4.07 31.00 10.22
N HIS A 284 -4.09 29.89 10.96
CA HIS A 284 -5.04 28.82 10.69
C HIS A 284 -6.17 28.85 11.74
N PRO A 285 -7.44 28.97 11.30
CA PRO A 285 -8.60 28.93 12.19
C PRO A 285 -8.62 27.64 13.02
N SER A 286 -9.03 27.75 14.29
CA SER A 286 -9.28 26.59 15.15
C SER A 286 -10.37 25.67 14.58
N SER A 287 -11.33 26.23 13.82
CA SER A 287 -12.40 25.51 13.08
C SER A 287 -11.92 24.39 12.17
N ARG A 288 -10.63 24.39 11.80
CA ARG A 288 -10.02 23.36 10.95
C ARG A 288 -9.23 22.30 11.73
N ASN A 289 -9.29 22.31 13.05
CA ASN A 289 -8.67 21.28 13.88
C ASN A 289 -9.47 19.97 13.77
N ILE A 290 -8.80 18.82 13.89
CA ILE A 290 -9.43 17.53 13.61
C ILE A 290 -10.59 17.25 14.57
N ALA A 291 -10.44 17.60 15.84
CA ALA A 291 -11.49 17.46 16.86
C ALA A 291 -12.77 18.26 16.56
N GLN A 292 -12.68 19.30 15.74
CA GLN A 292 -13.83 20.10 15.31
C GLN A 292 -14.41 19.59 13.98
N LEU A 293 -13.59 18.95 13.14
CA LEU A 293 -14.01 18.40 11.86
C LEU A 293 -14.74 17.06 11.96
N ALA A 294 -14.32 16.18 12.88
CA ALA A 294 -14.87 14.83 12.96
C ALA A 294 -14.82 14.26 14.37
N ASN A 295 -15.81 13.41 14.68
CA ASN A 295 -15.66 12.42 15.74
C ASN A 295 -14.81 11.25 15.23
N VAL A 296 -13.84 10.81 16.03
CA VAL A 296 -12.93 9.72 15.65
C VAL A 296 -13.19 8.56 16.58
N LYS A 297 -13.53 7.40 16.02
CA LYS A 297 -13.75 6.16 16.75
C LYS A 297 -12.69 5.14 16.39
N ILE A 298 -12.27 4.33 17.36
CA ILE A 298 -11.27 3.27 17.17
C ILE A 298 -11.73 1.95 17.76
N MET A 299 -11.12 0.86 17.33
CA MET A 299 -11.36 -0.49 17.82
C MET A 299 -10.03 -1.15 18.22
N LYS A 300 -9.80 -1.36 19.52
CA LYS A 300 -8.52 -1.89 20.03
C LYS A 300 -8.44 -3.43 20.10
N GLY A 301 -9.55 -4.14 19.92
CA GLY A 301 -9.63 -5.61 19.97
C GLY A 301 -10.95 -6.10 19.38
N HIS A 302 -11.46 -7.25 19.82
CA HIS A 302 -12.78 -7.79 19.40
C HIS A 302 -14.00 -7.00 19.95
N GLY A 303 -13.77 -5.84 20.57
CA GLY A 303 -14.81 -5.02 21.17
C GLY A 303 -15.45 -4.02 20.21
N GLU A 304 -16.41 -3.24 20.73
CA GLU A 304 -17.11 -2.21 19.99
C GLU A 304 -16.23 -0.98 19.67
N LEU A 305 -16.68 -0.17 18.71
CA LEU A 305 -16.05 1.12 18.39
C LEU A 305 -16.18 2.08 19.59
N GLN A 306 -15.04 2.58 20.07
CA GLN A 306 -14.96 3.54 21.16
C GLN A 306 -14.49 4.91 20.64
N ASP A 307 -14.98 5.99 21.24
CA ASP A 307 -14.53 7.34 20.91
C ASP A 307 -13.05 7.55 21.29
N LEU A 308 -12.27 8.10 20.36
CA LEU A 308 -10.89 8.49 20.53
C LEU A 308 -10.81 9.99 20.82
N LEU A 309 -10.34 10.35 22.01
CA LEU A 309 -10.13 11.75 22.37
C LEU A 309 -9.01 12.37 21.53
N ILE A 310 -9.38 13.29 20.64
CA ILE A 310 -8.43 14.08 19.85
C ILE A 310 -8.15 15.42 20.54
N PRO A 311 -6.91 15.72 20.95
CA PRO A 311 -6.59 17.03 21.52
C PRO A 311 -6.90 18.15 20.52
N HIS A 312 -7.51 19.24 20.99
CA HIS A 312 -7.88 20.38 20.13
C HIS A 312 -6.71 21.05 19.40
N SER A 313 -5.46 20.76 19.80
CA SER A 313 -4.26 21.25 19.09
C SER A 313 -3.91 20.43 17.84
N ILE A 314 -4.51 19.27 17.62
CA ILE A 314 -4.21 18.39 16.49
C ILE A 314 -4.91 18.89 15.21
N ARG A 315 -4.11 19.07 14.16
CA ARG A 315 -4.50 19.60 12.85
C ARG A 315 -4.26 18.65 11.68
N SER A 316 -3.50 17.59 11.94
CA SER A 316 -3.30 16.47 11.01
C SER A 316 -3.40 15.18 11.79
N ILE A 317 -4.06 14.17 11.22
CA ILE A 317 -3.95 12.78 11.66
C ILE A 317 -3.34 11.97 10.52
N VAL A 318 -2.39 11.12 10.87
CA VAL A 318 -1.76 10.14 10.00
C VAL A 318 -1.98 8.77 10.61
N CYS A 319 -2.54 7.87 9.82
CA CYS A 319 -2.74 6.46 10.15
C CYS A 319 -1.69 5.65 9.38
N LEU A 320 -0.71 5.10 10.09
CA LEU A 320 0.48 4.50 9.52
C LEU A 320 0.38 2.98 9.56
N ASN A 321 0.76 2.34 8.46
CA ASN A 321 1.01 0.90 8.38
C ASN A 321 2.52 0.58 8.35
N LEU A 322 3.34 1.58 8.01
CA LEU A 322 4.79 1.46 7.96
C LEU A 322 5.45 2.30 9.05
N PRO A 323 6.61 1.87 9.58
CA PRO A 323 7.33 2.61 10.61
C PRO A 323 7.95 3.92 10.09
N SER A 324 7.90 4.15 8.77
CA SER A 324 8.40 5.33 8.09
C SER A 324 7.30 6.16 7.43
N PHE A 325 7.51 7.46 7.32
CA PHE A 325 6.65 8.44 6.66
C PHE A 325 7.51 9.51 5.96
N SER A 326 6.98 10.12 4.90
CA SER A 326 7.57 11.27 4.20
C SER A 326 9.09 11.19 3.98
N GLY A 327 9.54 10.18 3.24
CA GLY A 327 10.97 10.04 2.92
C GLY A 327 11.80 9.53 4.08
N GLY A 328 11.20 8.77 5.01
CA GLY A 328 11.91 7.91 5.95
C GLY A 328 11.96 8.34 7.41
N LEU A 329 11.20 9.37 7.78
CA LEU A 329 11.01 9.81 9.16
C LEU A 329 10.12 8.82 9.90
N SER A 330 10.20 8.73 11.23
CA SER A 330 9.34 7.81 12.01
C SER A 330 8.39 8.61 12.91
N PRO A 331 7.14 8.87 12.48
CA PRO A 331 6.17 9.59 13.29
C PRO A 331 5.81 8.89 14.60
N TRP A 332 5.77 7.56 14.57
CA TRP A 332 5.47 6.76 15.76
C TRP A 332 6.66 6.70 16.71
N GLY A 333 7.88 6.54 16.19
CA GLY A 333 9.08 6.32 17.00
C GLY A 333 8.94 5.11 17.95
N THR A 334 9.66 5.13 19.07
CA THR A 334 9.61 4.06 20.07
C THR A 334 8.84 4.52 21.31
N PRO A 335 7.69 3.91 21.66
CA PRO A 335 6.99 4.21 22.91
C PRO A 335 7.88 3.95 24.14
N ASN A 336 7.76 4.80 25.17
CA ASN A 336 8.47 4.61 26.44
C ASN A 336 7.86 3.43 27.23
N ARG A 337 8.68 2.62 27.90
CA ARG A 337 8.28 1.47 28.76
C ARG A 337 7.18 1.77 29.78
N LYS A 338 7.06 3.02 30.26
CA LYS A 338 5.94 3.43 31.13
C LYS A 338 4.62 3.63 30.38
N LYS A 339 4.67 4.20 29.16
CA LYS A 339 3.47 4.43 28.31
C LYS A 339 2.95 3.16 27.64
N LEU A 340 3.78 2.14 27.53
CA LEU A 340 3.38 0.76 27.18
C LEU A 340 2.33 0.22 28.15
N ARG A 341 2.44 0.55 29.45
CA ARG A 341 1.54 0.03 30.51
C ARG A 341 0.23 0.81 30.67
N ASP A 342 0.24 2.11 30.37
CA ASP A 342 -0.93 2.98 30.64
C ASP A 342 -1.86 3.17 29.43
N ARG A 343 -1.39 2.90 28.20
CA ARG A 343 -2.13 3.20 26.96
C ARG A 343 -2.11 2.08 25.92
N ASP A 344 -1.54 0.93 26.26
CA ASP A 344 -1.39 -0.26 25.40
C ASP A 344 -0.67 0.03 24.08
N LEU A 345 0.37 0.88 24.11
CA LEU A 345 1.11 1.28 22.90
C LEU A 345 2.36 0.44 22.72
N THR A 346 2.44 -0.33 21.65
CA THR A 346 3.56 -1.19 21.26
C THR A 346 4.50 -0.53 20.24
N PRO A 347 5.74 -1.04 20.05
CA PRO A 347 6.51 -0.73 18.86
C PRO A 347 5.72 -1.04 17.58
N PRO A 348 5.97 -0.34 16.47
CA PRO A 348 5.23 -0.54 15.23
C PRO A 348 5.73 -1.81 14.52
N PHE A 349 4.81 -2.68 14.14
CA PHE A 349 5.07 -3.86 13.30
C PHE A 349 4.28 -3.71 11.99
N VAL A 350 4.71 -4.43 10.94
CA VAL A 350 4.04 -4.35 9.64
C VAL A 350 3.04 -5.47 9.41
N ASP A 351 2.91 -6.41 10.36
CA ASP A 351 2.13 -7.63 10.25
C ASP A 351 1.39 -8.02 11.55
N ASP A 352 1.14 -7.05 12.44
CA ASP A 352 0.44 -7.23 13.72
C ASP A 352 -1.06 -6.86 13.66
N SER A 353 -1.57 -6.50 12.49
CA SER A 353 -2.93 -6.04 12.23
C SER A 353 -3.30 -4.75 12.98
N LEU A 354 -2.32 -3.95 13.42
CA LEU A 354 -2.54 -2.66 14.09
C LEU A 354 -2.12 -1.49 13.20
N LEU A 355 -2.91 -0.41 13.28
CA LEU A 355 -2.62 0.85 12.60
C LEU A 355 -2.18 1.89 13.63
N GLU A 356 -1.02 2.52 13.42
CA GLU A 356 -0.56 3.60 14.29
C GLU A 356 -1.23 4.93 13.94
N ILE A 357 -1.99 5.49 14.89
CA ILE A 357 -2.67 6.78 14.75
C ILE A 357 -1.83 7.88 15.40
N VAL A 358 -1.30 8.79 14.57
CA VAL A 358 -0.42 9.88 14.99
C VAL A 358 -1.01 11.24 14.65
N GLY A 359 -1.00 12.16 15.61
CA GLY A 359 -1.44 13.55 15.44
C GLY A 359 -0.29 14.55 15.32
N PHE A 360 -0.44 15.52 14.43
CA PHE A 360 0.44 16.68 14.28
C PHE A 360 -0.28 17.99 14.56
N ARG A 361 0.45 18.97 15.11
CA ARG A 361 -0.09 20.27 15.52
C ARG A 361 0.17 21.35 14.48
N ASP A 362 1.37 21.33 13.92
CA ASP A 362 1.89 22.32 12.98
C ASP A 362 3.15 21.77 12.29
N ALA A 363 3.76 22.57 11.40
CA ALA A 363 5.01 22.21 10.75
C ALA A 363 6.20 22.07 11.72
N TRP A 364 6.22 22.80 12.84
CA TRP A 364 7.28 22.67 13.85
C TRP A 364 7.26 21.30 14.50
N HIS A 365 6.07 20.80 14.84
CA HIS A 365 5.88 19.46 15.36
C HIS A 365 6.26 18.39 14.32
N GLY A 366 6.09 18.68 13.03
CA GLY A 366 6.62 17.83 11.95
C GLY A 366 8.15 17.82 11.88
N LEU A 367 8.82 18.95 12.09
CA LEU A 367 10.29 19.02 12.12
C LEU A 367 10.93 18.27 13.30
N VAL A 368 10.20 18.09 14.40
CA VAL A 368 10.67 17.28 15.54
C VAL A 368 11.11 15.89 15.09
N LEU A 369 10.49 15.32 14.05
CA LEU A 369 10.86 14.01 13.49
C LEU A 369 12.29 13.92 12.93
N LEU A 370 12.97 15.06 12.73
CA LEU A 370 14.39 15.08 12.34
C LEU A 370 15.33 14.81 13.53
N ALA A 371 14.84 14.94 14.77
CA ALA A 371 15.60 14.61 15.96
C ALA A 371 15.57 13.08 16.21
N PRO A 372 16.64 12.49 16.79
CA PRO A 372 16.74 11.04 16.99
C PRO A 372 15.59 10.36 17.74
N ASN A 373 14.91 11.09 18.64
CA ASN A 373 13.76 10.60 19.41
C ASN A 373 12.48 11.40 19.13
N GLY A 374 12.48 12.16 18.03
CA GLY A 374 11.35 12.95 17.62
C GLY A 374 10.19 12.08 17.15
N HIS A 375 9.00 12.35 17.67
CA HIS A 375 7.79 11.63 17.30
C HIS A 375 6.59 12.57 17.31
N GLY A 376 5.54 12.23 16.58
CA GLY A 376 4.27 12.92 16.64
C GLY A 376 3.51 12.62 17.93
N THR A 377 2.30 13.18 18.09
CA THR A 377 1.45 12.82 19.23
C THR A 377 0.83 11.45 18.98
N ARG A 378 1.24 10.42 19.73
CA ARG A 378 0.65 9.07 19.64
C ARG A 378 -0.77 9.08 20.21
N LEU A 379 -1.76 8.85 19.34
CA LEU A 379 -3.18 8.88 19.69
C LEU A 379 -3.69 7.48 20.04
N ALA A 380 -3.41 6.48 19.20
CA ALA A 380 -3.79 5.09 19.42
C ALA A 380 -3.03 4.12 18.50
N GLN A 381 -3.06 2.83 18.83
CA GLN A 381 -2.91 1.72 17.90
C GLN A 381 -4.25 0.97 17.84
N THR A 382 -4.69 0.55 16.64
CA THR A 382 -6.06 0.04 16.47
C THR A 382 -6.21 -0.85 15.24
N HIS A 383 -7.14 -1.80 15.28
CA HIS A 383 -7.53 -2.64 14.13
C HIS A 383 -8.51 -1.95 13.17
N ARG A 384 -9.20 -0.91 13.64
CA ARG A 384 -10.19 -0.16 12.84
C ARG A 384 -10.30 1.26 13.35
N VAL A 385 -10.29 2.23 12.45
CA VAL A 385 -10.55 3.65 12.75
C VAL A 385 -11.69 4.16 11.87
N ARG A 386 -12.57 4.96 12.46
CA ARG A 386 -13.73 5.55 11.78
C ARG A 386 -13.80 7.05 12.08
N PHE A 387 -13.88 7.84 11.02
CA PHE A 387 -14.04 9.28 11.04
C PHE A 387 -15.48 9.63 10.66
N GLU A 388 -16.21 10.24 11.58
CA GLU A 388 -17.58 10.72 11.37
C GLU A 388 -17.55 12.25 11.31
N PHE A 389 -17.66 12.80 10.10
CA PHE A 389 -17.49 14.25 9.90
C PHE A 389 -18.71 15.03 10.38
N HIS A 390 -18.46 16.11 11.11
CA HIS A 390 -19.50 17.00 11.61
C HIS A 390 -20.07 17.86 10.48
N LYS A 391 -21.39 18.05 10.50
CA LYS A 391 -22.11 18.92 9.57
C LYS A 391 -21.70 20.37 9.74
N GLY A 392 -21.47 21.07 8.63
CA GLY A 392 -21.16 22.50 8.61
C GLY A 392 -19.81 22.89 9.23
N ALA A 393 -18.97 21.92 9.61
CA ALA A 393 -17.68 22.22 10.25
C ALA A 393 -16.68 22.90 9.30
N ALA A 394 -16.68 22.50 8.03
CA ALA A 394 -15.97 23.14 6.94
C ALA A 394 -16.56 22.68 5.59
N GLU A 395 -16.28 23.40 4.50
CA GLU A 395 -16.69 22.99 3.15
C GLU A 395 -15.96 21.73 2.67
N HIS A 396 -14.70 21.57 3.06
CA HIS A 396 -13.83 20.47 2.62
C HIS A 396 -12.67 20.25 3.59
N THR A 397 -12.06 19.07 3.49
CA THR A 397 -10.76 18.73 4.07
C THR A 397 -9.83 18.18 2.98
N PHE A 398 -8.56 17.99 3.30
CA PHE A 398 -7.62 17.32 2.41
C PHE A 398 -7.28 15.96 2.98
N MET A 399 -7.25 14.96 2.11
CA MET A 399 -6.93 13.58 2.46
C MET A 399 -5.87 13.03 1.50
N ARG A 400 -5.19 11.97 1.92
CA ARG A 400 -4.12 11.34 1.16
C ARG A 400 -4.00 9.85 1.49
N ILE A 401 -3.77 9.04 0.46
CA ILE A 401 -3.50 7.61 0.57
C ILE A 401 -2.24 7.28 -0.22
N ASP A 402 -1.27 6.60 0.39
CA ASP A 402 -0.06 6.07 -0.28
C ASP A 402 0.68 7.05 -1.19
N GLY A 403 0.57 8.34 -0.90
CA GLY A 403 1.21 9.41 -1.65
C GLY A 403 0.27 10.24 -2.51
N GLU A 404 -0.95 9.78 -2.79
CA GLU A 404 -1.95 10.39 -3.68
C GLU A 404 -2.97 11.22 -2.89
N PRO A 405 -2.96 12.55 -3.03
CA PRO A 405 -3.82 13.45 -2.28
C PRO A 405 -5.09 13.85 -3.05
N TRP A 406 -6.18 14.12 -2.33
CA TRP A 406 -7.38 14.70 -2.90
C TRP A 406 -8.03 15.71 -1.93
N LYS A 407 -8.90 16.56 -2.49
CA LYS A 407 -9.71 17.53 -1.74
C LYS A 407 -11.08 16.90 -1.49
N GLN A 408 -11.38 16.57 -0.25
CA GLN A 408 -12.59 15.86 0.15
C GLN A 408 -13.69 16.84 0.59
N PRO A 409 -14.84 16.92 -0.12
CA PRO A 409 -16.00 17.66 0.35
C PRO A 409 -16.52 17.12 1.69
N LEU A 410 -16.97 18.02 2.56
CA LEU A 410 -17.52 17.70 3.88
C LEU A 410 -19.03 17.99 3.93
N PRO A 411 -19.78 17.39 4.87
CA PRO A 411 -21.23 17.51 4.89
C PRO A 411 -21.66 18.93 5.28
N VAL A 412 -22.58 19.52 4.50
CA VAL A 412 -23.12 20.88 4.73
C VAL A 412 -24.48 20.83 5.43
N ASP A 413 -25.42 20.02 4.91
CA ASP A 413 -26.80 19.93 5.42
C ASP A 413 -27.10 18.56 6.08
N ASP A 414 -28.19 17.87 5.69
CA ASP A 414 -28.58 16.55 6.20
C ASP A 414 -27.63 15.41 5.81
N ASP A 415 -26.52 15.73 5.18
CA ASP A 415 -25.57 14.77 4.63
C ASP A 415 -24.64 14.21 5.70
N THR A 416 -24.07 13.06 5.38
CA THR A 416 -23.11 12.36 6.23
C THR A 416 -21.93 11.97 5.38
N VAL A 417 -20.72 12.30 5.81
CA VAL A 417 -19.49 11.73 5.26
C VAL A 417 -18.87 10.88 6.36
N VAL A 418 -18.62 9.61 6.05
CA VAL A 418 -17.96 8.67 6.96
C VAL A 418 -16.79 8.03 6.23
N VAL A 419 -15.61 8.07 6.84
CA VAL A 419 -14.43 7.34 6.37
C VAL A 419 -14.09 6.29 7.39
N GLU A 420 -13.94 5.06 6.94
CA GLU A 420 -13.60 3.93 7.78
C GLU A 420 -12.39 3.21 7.21
N ILE A 421 -11.46 2.85 8.08
CA ILE A 421 -10.27 2.10 7.73
C ILE A 421 -10.23 0.87 8.61
N SER A 422 -10.06 -0.30 8.00
CA SER A 422 -9.94 -1.57 8.70
C SER A 422 -8.88 -2.45 8.06
N HIS A 423 -8.33 -3.37 8.83
CA HIS A 423 -7.49 -4.42 8.29
C HIS A 423 -8.26 -5.23 7.23
N LEU A 424 -7.56 -5.66 6.17
CA LEU A 424 -8.14 -6.48 5.11
C LEU A 424 -7.48 -7.85 5.01
N ARG A 425 -6.17 -7.88 4.78
CA ARG A 425 -5.37 -9.10 4.64
C ARG A 425 -3.88 -8.78 4.68
N GLN A 426 -3.04 -9.81 4.56
CA GLN A 426 -1.60 -9.66 4.43
C GLN A 426 -1.13 -10.00 3.01
N VAL A 427 -0.10 -9.29 2.54
CA VAL A 427 0.59 -9.57 1.28
C VAL A 427 2.05 -9.85 1.57
N LYS A 428 2.71 -10.65 0.73
CA LYS A 428 4.14 -10.90 0.85
C LYS A 428 4.95 -9.84 0.12
N ILE A 429 5.98 -9.32 0.77
CA ILE A 429 6.94 -8.36 0.23
C ILE A 429 8.36 -8.85 0.49
N LEU A 430 9.30 -8.48 -0.38
CA LEU A 430 10.71 -8.80 -0.20
C LEU A 430 11.41 -7.70 0.60
N ALA A 431 12.19 -8.13 1.58
CA ALA A 431 12.96 -7.26 2.46
C ALA A 431 14.45 -7.58 2.38
N THR A 432 15.30 -6.55 2.30
CA THR A 432 16.75 -6.71 2.34
C THR A 432 17.25 -6.79 3.79
N HIS A 433 18.56 -7.00 3.97
CA HIS A 433 19.19 -6.95 5.28
C HIS A 433 19.13 -5.55 5.94
N ASP A 434 18.97 -4.49 5.15
CA ASP A 434 18.80 -3.10 5.62
C ASP A 434 17.34 -2.74 5.93
N CYS A 435 16.46 -3.74 6.02
CA CYS A 435 15.04 -3.56 6.33
C CYS A 435 14.84 -2.83 7.67
N ARG A 436 13.98 -1.82 7.66
CA ARG A 436 13.59 -1.06 8.85
C ARG A 436 12.28 -1.56 9.46
N SER A 437 11.42 -2.15 8.63
CA SER A 437 10.21 -2.83 9.06
C SER A 437 10.53 -4.03 9.95
N LYS A 438 9.69 -4.23 10.97
CA LYS A 438 9.78 -5.34 11.91
C LYS A 438 8.54 -6.19 11.79
N SER A 439 8.73 -7.50 11.89
CA SER A 439 7.65 -8.47 11.97
C SER A 439 7.43 -8.86 13.42
N ILE A 440 6.17 -9.04 13.82
CA ILE A 440 5.83 -9.59 15.14
C ILE A 440 6.32 -11.03 15.30
N HIS A 441 6.52 -11.74 14.17
CA HIS A 441 7.03 -13.09 14.12
C HIS A 441 8.57 -13.18 14.04
N ASP A 442 9.28 -12.05 14.06
CA ASP A 442 10.75 -12.06 14.07
C ASP A 442 11.26 -12.60 15.42
N PRO A 443 12.07 -13.67 15.46
CA PRO A 443 12.57 -14.26 16.69
C PRO A 443 13.48 -13.32 17.51
N SER A 444 13.96 -12.23 16.91
CA SER A 444 14.71 -11.17 17.60
C SER A 444 13.83 -10.10 18.26
N THR A 445 12.51 -10.15 18.04
CA THR A 445 11.55 -9.28 18.71
C THR A 445 11.48 -9.69 20.19
N PRO A 446 11.73 -8.77 21.15
CA PRO A 446 11.63 -9.12 22.56
C PRO A 446 10.19 -9.52 22.86
N VAL A 447 9.97 -10.81 23.09
CA VAL A 447 8.64 -11.31 23.41
C VAL A 447 8.32 -10.93 24.84
N SER A 448 7.33 -10.06 25.03
CA SER A 448 6.67 -9.91 26.32
C SER A 448 5.71 -11.09 26.47
N TYR A 449 6.24 -12.27 26.81
CA TYR A 449 5.43 -13.29 27.45
C TYR A 449 5.34 -12.91 28.92
N ASP A 450 4.15 -12.49 29.35
CA ASP A 450 3.75 -12.64 30.73
C ASP A 450 3.85 -14.14 31.05
N ALA A 451 4.64 -14.46 32.07
CA ALA A 451 4.77 -15.82 32.57
C ALA A 451 3.48 -16.23 33.26
N GLU A 452 2.90 -17.32 32.74
CA GLU A 452 2.31 -18.44 33.47
C GLU A 452 1.47 -18.12 34.71
N GLU A 453 0.15 -18.30 34.62
CA GLU A 453 -0.50 -19.27 35.51
C GLU A 453 -1.28 -20.27 34.66
N GLU A 454 -0.93 -21.53 34.86
CA GLU A 454 -1.66 -22.70 34.40
C GLU A 454 -3.07 -22.67 34.97
N ASP A 455 -4.08 -22.92 34.15
CA ASP A 455 -5.20 -23.72 34.61
C ASP A 455 -5.80 -24.51 33.45
N SER A 456 -5.67 -25.82 33.61
CA SER A 456 -6.35 -26.85 32.85
C SER A 456 -7.86 -26.73 32.98
N ASN A 457 -8.59 -26.73 31.86
CA ASN A 457 -9.74 -27.62 31.69
C ASN A 457 -10.21 -27.69 30.24
N SER A 458 -10.35 -28.93 29.79
CA SER A 458 -11.01 -29.39 28.59
C SER A 458 -12.50 -29.00 28.56
N ASN A 459 -13.00 -28.55 27.42
CA ASN A 459 -14.04 -29.24 26.66
C ASN A 459 -14.37 -28.50 25.36
N ASP A 460 -14.61 -29.30 24.34
CA ASP A 460 -15.02 -28.94 22.98
C ASP A 460 -16.28 -28.05 22.95
N GLU A 461 -16.36 -27.17 21.96
CA GLU A 461 -17.49 -27.06 21.02
C GLU A 461 -17.11 -26.10 19.89
N GLU A 462 -16.93 -26.66 18.69
CA GLU A 462 -16.80 -25.92 17.43
C GLU A 462 -18.16 -25.28 17.09
N GLU A 463 -18.29 -23.97 17.25
CA GLU A 463 -19.38 -23.20 16.63
C GLU A 463 -18.89 -22.52 15.34
N SER A 464 -19.40 -23.07 14.24
CA SER A 464 -19.35 -22.55 12.88
C SER A 464 -19.86 -21.10 12.81
N ALA A 465 -18.93 -20.14 12.70
CA ALA A 465 -19.25 -18.75 12.43
C ALA A 465 -19.21 -18.46 10.91
N GLY A 466 -20.40 -18.53 10.30
CA GLY A 466 -20.85 -17.65 9.22
C GLY A 466 -19.98 -17.53 7.96
N GLU A 467 -20.26 -18.36 6.96
CA GLU A 467 -19.87 -18.16 5.57
C GLU A 467 -20.47 -16.87 4.99
N GLU A 468 -19.75 -15.74 5.01
CA GLU A 468 -20.11 -14.60 4.13
C GLU A 468 -18.97 -13.58 3.90
N TRP A 469 -17.77 -14.06 3.57
CA TRP A 469 -16.66 -13.19 3.15
C TRP A 469 -16.09 -13.62 1.79
N ARG A 470 -16.95 -13.71 0.77
CA ARG A 470 -16.52 -14.03 -0.60
C ARG A 470 -16.71 -12.86 -1.57
N LYS A 471 -15.61 -12.59 -2.28
CA LYS A 471 -15.41 -11.77 -3.50
C LYS A 471 -15.47 -10.24 -3.36
N PHE A 472 -14.37 -9.59 -2.98
CA PHE A 472 -14.21 -8.15 -3.26
C PHE A 472 -12.74 -7.81 -3.55
N GLY A 473 -12.53 -7.29 -4.76
CA GLY A 473 -11.30 -6.72 -5.30
C GLY A 473 -11.66 -5.59 -6.27
N ALA A 474 -10.76 -4.66 -6.48
CA ALA A 474 -11.00 -3.33 -7.04
C ALA A 474 -10.90 -3.26 -8.58
N ALA A 475 -11.37 -4.29 -9.30
CA ALA A 475 -11.35 -4.32 -10.75
C ALA A 475 -12.75 -4.56 -11.35
N ASP A 476 -13.10 -3.82 -12.40
CA ASP A 476 -14.31 -4.00 -13.22
C ASP A 476 -14.34 -5.34 -14.00
N THR A 477 -13.44 -6.28 -13.72
CA THR A 477 -13.21 -7.49 -14.55
C THR A 477 -13.50 -8.82 -13.83
N PHE A 478 -14.15 -8.83 -12.67
CA PHE A 478 -14.54 -10.10 -12.02
C PHE A 478 -15.79 -10.74 -12.66
N LYS A 479 -15.65 -11.19 -13.91
CA LYS A 479 -16.41 -12.31 -14.48
C LYS A 479 -15.42 -13.42 -14.83
N ILE A 480 -15.28 -14.37 -13.92
CA ILE A 480 -14.77 -15.70 -14.26
C ILE A 480 -15.91 -16.36 -15.05
N PRO A 481 -15.69 -16.94 -16.25
CA PRO A 481 -16.71 -17.72 -16.94
C PRO A 481 -17.29 -18.77 -15.98
N GLU A 482 -18.61 -18.97 -16.01
CA GLU A 482 -19.36 -19.80 -15.06
C GLU A 482 -18.97 -21.30 -15.05
N ASP A 483 -17.95 -21.69 -15.81
CA ASP A 483 -17.53 -23.07 -16.02
C ASP A 483 -16.31 -23.51 -15.18
N VAL A 484 -15.78 -22.67 -14.29
CA VAL A 484 -14.68 -23.08 -13.38
C VAL A 484 -15.09 -22.87 -11.93
N ASP A 485 -15.49 -23.97 -11.29
CA ASP A 485 -15.78 -24.02 -9.87
C ASP A 485 -14.49 -24.06 -9.04
N ILE A 486 -14.28 -22.97 -8.32
CA ILE A 486 -13.09 -22.67 -7.49
C ILE A 486 -13.18 -23.38 -6.13
N SER A 487 -14.32 -23.98 -5.77
CA SER A 487 -14.45 -24.73 -4.51
C SER A 487 -13.73 -26.08 -4.49
N ARG A 488 -13.06 -26.47 -5.60
CA ARG A 488 -12.13 -27.60 -5.62
C ARG A 488 -10.67 -27.22 -5.38
N LEU A 489 -10.40 -25.96 -5.05
CA LEU A 489 -9.09 -25.46 -4.62
C LEU A 489 -8.92 -25.64 -3.11
N SER A 490 -8.43 -26.80 -2.70
CA SER A 490 -7.94 -27.09 -1.35
C SER A 490 -6.49 -27.51 -1.40
#